data_AF-A0A1V6Y7K9-F1
#
_entry.id   AF-A0A1V6Y7K9-F1
#
_cell.length_a   1.000
_cell.length_b   1.000
_cell.length_c   1.000
_cell.angle_alpha   90.00
_cell.angle_beta   90.00
_cell.angle_gamma   90.00
#
_symmetry.space_group_name_H-M   'P 1'
#
loop_
_entity.id
_entity.type
_entity.pdbx_description
1 polymer ?
#
loop_
_entity_poly.entity_id
_entity_poly.type
_entity_poly.pdbx_seq_one_letter_code
_entity_poly.pdbx_strand_id
1 'polypeptide(L)'
;MEKVEDLVDRAKHLVLHEPPESLSHTVEKFHPSLDDHIQKIYKSVHAYAPTTNYFLNEIQHDHAFEDSVEPVDALASLDAFREYMKDGNSSAMGPEKALDLSAPLSDYYISSSHNTYLTGNQLYSDAASSAYTSVLLRGCRSVEIDVWDGELDSDSETSSSSSSDSEREEGSVGSKLKAKKSGQEKSAKGQKESFSSKLEAKLGGVLRRKSAKSSQRPSDEETATSHMPVPVEPRVLHGHTLTKGTTFREICHAIRDSAFVASDLPLVVSLEVHASLEQQQTMVDIMLEAWQGLLVEDSPDEGKLPSLADLKRKILIKSKCVPFSGEEEKPEGEDLTPQKSDDKSGQQASKPSKILDALAKLAVYTRAYHFSHFDQPEAKAPLHVFSLSEKAAREAHVNQRDALFEHNRTSLMRIYPYAFRVNSSNLDPTFYWRRGAQLVALNWQNIDKGMMLNHGMFVGSHGWRLKPPGYRSSISPTEVIEGRNLTLSIEIYAAQGLSLPPGDHSERGFKPYVNCQLHVEEPGSDVALDQDDGSSDAEKSSYRRCTKSSSGRNPDFKGQKLEFPTVTGIVEELSFLRFKIKDDELGRDPLAAWACIRLDRLREGYRLVHLHECAGETTGGFLLVNIVKRGT
;
A
#
# COMPACT_ATOMS: atom_id res chain seq x y z
N MET A 1 14.73 34.46 2.70
CA MET A 1 13.71 34.66 1.65
C MET A 1 14.37 34.49 0.29
N GLU A 2 14.55 33.24 -0.14
CA GLU A 2 14.63 32.96 -1.58
C GLU A 2 13.29 33.38 -2.21
N LYS A 3 13.32 34.00 -3.38
CA LYS A 3 12.08 34.45 -4.04
C LYS A 3 11.32 33.20 -4.47
N VAL A 4 10.03 33.18 -4.17
CA VAL A 4 9.06 32.12 -4.49
C VAL A 4 9.15 31.63 -5.95
N GLU A 5 9.56 32.50 -6.88
CA GLU A 5 9.81 32.18 -8.28
C GLU A 5 10.96 31.15 -8.47
N ASP A 6 12.02 31.22 -7.66
CA ASP A 6 13.14 30.26 -7.70
C ASP A 6 12.74 28.87 -7.18
N LEU A 7 11.78 28.78 -6.23
CA LEU A 7 11.26 27.50 -5.75
C LEU A 7 10.39 26.82 -6.80
N VAL A 8 9.56 27.58 -7.51
CA VAL A 8 8.72 27.10 -8.60
C VAL A 8 9.59 26.67 -9.80
N ASP A 9 10.61 27.44 -10.16
CA ASP A 9 11.53 27.05 -11.24
C ASP A 9 12.44 25.89 -10.85
N ARG A 10 12.87 25.76 -9.58
CA ARG A 10 13.53 24.53 -9.09
C ARG A 10 12.61 23.32 -9.16
N ALA A 11 11.31 23.46 -8.92
CA ALA A 11 10.35 22.37 -9.08
C ALA A 11 10.08 22.03 -10.57
N LYS A 12 10.16 23.00 -11.48
CA LYS A 12 10.10 22.75 -12.93
C LYS A 12 11.36 22.08 -13.47
N HIS A 13 12.53 22.37 -12.87
CA HIS A 13 13.84 21.83 -13.22
C HIS A 13 14.29 20.65 -12.34
N LEU A 14 13.44 20.17 -11.42
CA LEU A 14 13.51 18.78 -10.98
C LEU A 14 13.26 17.97 -12.24
N VAL A 15 14.37 17.63 -12.91
CA VAL A 15 14.46 16.57 -13.88
C VAL A 15 13.59 15.48 -13.31
N LEU A 16 12.49 15.15 -14.00
CA LEU A 16 11.92 13.83 -13.85
C LEU A 16 13.15 12.95 -13.99
N HIS A 17 13.69 12.43 -12.88
CA HIS A 17 14.53 11.26 -13.00
C HIS A 17 13.65 10.37 -13.85
N GLU A 18 14.09 10.10 -15.09
CA GLU A 18 13.38 9.16 -15.94
C GLU A 18 13.09 8.01 -15.00
N PRO A 19 11.80 7.70 -14.76
CA PRO A 19 11.43 6.69 -13.80
C PRO A 19 12.33 5.51 -14.14
N PRO A 20 13.15 5.02 -13.18
CA PRO A 20 14.33 4.22 -13.50
C PRO A 20 13.91 3.24 -14.57
N GLU A 21 14.52 3.37 -15.77
CA GLU A 21 14.18 2.58 -16.94
C GLU A 21 13.86 1.19 -16.43
N SER A 22 12.62 0.73 -16.64
CA SER A 22 12.05 -0.45 -16.01
C SER A 22 13.15 -1.45 -15.71
N LEU A 23 13.53 -1.59 -14.42
CA LEU A 23 14.75 -2.29 -13.95
C LEU A 23 15.20 -3.27 -15.00
N SER A 24 16.24 -2.93 -15.77
CA SER A 24 16.58 -3.65 -17.00
C SER A 24 16.55 -5.14 -16.68
N HIS A 25 15.51 -5.83 -17.16
CA HIS A 25 15.27 -7.26 -16.88
C HIS A 25 16.31 -8.14 -17.59
N THR A 26 17.40 -7.53 -18.02
CA THR A 26 18.54 -8.08 -18.71
C THR A 26 19.33 -8.96 -17.76
N VAL A 27 19.35 -10.25 -18.06
CA VAL A 27 20.19 -11.22 -17.37
C VAL A 27 21.58 -11.20 -18.00
N GLU A 28 22.63 -10.91 -17.23
CA GLU A 28 24.00 -10.92 -17.76
C GLU A 28 24.44 -12.32 -18.23
N LYS A 29 24.20 -13.33 -17.38
CA LYS A 29 24.64 -14.71 -17.61
C LYS A 29 23.75 -15.72 -16.90
N PHE A 30 23.49 -16.85 -17.57
CA PHE A 30 22.79 -17.98 -16.96
C PHE A 30 23.73 -18.89 -16.16
N HIS A 31 23.28 -19.32 -14.99
CA HIS A 31 23.89 -20.37 -14.19
C HIS A 31 23.81 -21.71 -14.94
N PRO A 32 24.81 -22.61 -14.83
CA PRO A 32 24.85 -23.86 -15.60
C PRO A 32 23.56 -24.70 -15.53
N SER A 33 22.93 -24.81 -14.36
CA SER A 33 21.67 -25.56 -14.20
C SER A 33 20.51 -24.98 -15.02
N LEU A 34 20.46 -23.66 -15.16
CA LEU A 34 19.43 -22.97 -15.94
C LEU A 34 19.78 -22.99 -17.42
N ASP A 35 21.06 -22.77 -17.78
CA ASP A 35 21.53 -22.84 -19.16
C ASP A 35 21.32 -24.23 -19.77
N ASP A 36 21.47 -25.31 -18.99
CA ASP A 36 21.15 -26.67 -19.42
C ASP A 36 19.67 -26.80 -19.84
N HIS A 37 18.75 -26.12 -19.16
CA HIS A 37 17.34 -26.07 -19.55
C HIS A 37 17.13 -25.21 -20.79
N ILE A 38 17.78 -24.04 -20.89
CA ILE A 38 17.73 -23.19 -22.10
C ILE A 38 18.20 -23.96 -23.33
N GLN A 39 19.29 -24.72 -23.23
CA GLN A 39 19.79 -25.58 -24.30
C GLN A 39 18.79 -26.68 -24.70
N LYS A 40 18.13 -27.32 -23.72
CA LYS A 40 17.11 -28.35 -23.99
C LYS A 40 15.87 -27.76 -24.65
N ILE A 41 15.42 -26.59 -24.17
CA ILE A 41 14.31 -25.84 -24.73
C ILE A 41 14.64 -25.45 -26.18
N TYR A 42 15.80 -24.84 -26.44
CA TYR A 42 16.23 -24.51 -27.79
C TYR A 42 16.21 -25.72 -28.73
N LYS A 43 16.79 -26.85 -28.31
CA LYS A 43 16.77 -28.09 -29.12
C LYS A 43 15.37 -28.60 -29.38
N SER A 44 14.48 -28.53 -28.39
CA SER A 44 13.09 -28.94 -28.53
C SER A 44 12.33 -28.00 -29.47
N VAL A 45 12.39 -26.69 -29.22
CA VAL A 45 11.76 -25.67 -30.06
C VAL A 45 12.28 -25.77 -31.50
N HIS A 46 13.59 -25.82 -31.73
CA HIS A 46 14.16 -25.93 -33.07
C HIS A 46 13.78 -27.23 -33.80
N ALA A 47 13.43 -28.30 -33.09
CA ALA A 47 12.96 -29.54 -33.70
C ALA A 47 11.51 -29.46 -34.19
N TYR A 48 10.67 -28.61 -33.57
CA TYR A 48 9.23 -28.54 -33.83
C TYR A 48 8.76 -27.22 -34.46
N ALA A 49 9.46 -26.11 -34.21
CA ALA A 49 9.19 -24.79 -34.76
C ALA A 49 10.02 -24.58 -36.04
N PRO A 50 9.40 -24.43 -37.21
CA PRO A 50 10.11 -24.27 -38.48
C PRO A 50 10.79 -22.90 -38.64
N THR A 51 10.39 -21.88 -37.88
CA THR A 51 10.89 -20.50 -37.98
C THR A 51 10.80 -19.76 -36.65
N THR A 52 11.55 -18.66 -36.47
CA THR A 52 11.38 -17.75 -35.32
C THR A 52 9.97 -17.18 -35.23
N ASN A 53 9.34 -16.85 -36.36
CA ASN A 53 7.94 -16.39 -36.37
C ASN A 53 6.98 -17.43 -35.81
N TYR A 54 7.21 -18.72 -36.10
CA TYR A 54 6.41 -19.80 -35.50
C TYR A 54 6.64 -19.86 -33.99
N PHE A 55 7.88 -19.78 -33.52
CA PHE A 55 8.17 -19.77 -32.08
C PHE A 55 7.51 -18.58 -31.38
N LEU A 56 7.63 -17.37 -31.93
CA LEU A 56 7.03 -16.18 -31.33
C LEU A 56 5.49 -16.25 -31.33
N ASN A 57 4.87 -16.62 -32.45
CA ASN A 57 3.41 -16.60 -32.56
C ASN A 57 2.71 -17.80 -31.90
N GLU A 58 3.27 -19.01 -32.05
CA GLU A 58 2.57 -20.26 -31.68
C GLU A 58 3.05 -20.84 -30.34
N ILE A 59 4.25 -20.48 -29.88
CA ILE A 59 4.80 -20.97 -28.60
C ILE A 59 4.79 -19.85 -27.57
N GLN A 60 5.29 -18.67 -27.91
CA GLN A 60 5.31 -17.52 -27.00
C GLN A 60 3.98 -16.76 -26.99
N HIS A 61 3.15 -16.92 -28.02
CA HIS A 61 1.94 -16.10 -28.23
C HIS A 61 2.23 -14.59 -28.22
N ASP A 62 3.41 -14.21 -28.71
CA ASP A 62 3.80 -12.83 -28.96
C ASP A 62 3.38 -12.46 -30.39
N HIS A 63 2.30 -11.69 -30.53
CA HIS A 63 1.93 -11.12 -31.82
C HIS A 63 2.90 -9.99 -32.17
N ALA A 64 3.33 -9.90 -33.44
CA ALA A 64 4.27 -8.89 -33.91
C ALA A 64 3.80 -7.47 -33.53
N PHE A 65 4.65 -6.70 -32.87
CA PHE A 65 4.46 -5.26 -32.71
C PHE A 65 4.71 -4.60 -34.08
N GLU A 66 3.79 -3.74 -34.52
CA GLU A 66 3.89 -3.05 -35.82
C GLU A 66 5.10 -2.10 -35.93
N ASP A 67 5.81 -1.80 -34.83
CA ASP A 67 6.80 -0.72 -34.75
C ASP A 67 8.22 -1.12 -34.25
N SER A 68 8.66 -2.38 -34.34
CA SER A 68 10.04 -2.74 -33.94
C SER A 68 10.95 -3.15 -35.10
N VAL A 69 12.19 -2.66 -34.99
CA VAL A 69 13.43 -2.95 -35.77
C VAL A 69 13.50 -4.42 -36.23
N GLU A 70 14.15 -4.67 -37.38
CA GLU A 70 14.27 -6.00 -37.99
C GLU A 70 14.36 -7.14 -36.95
N PRO A 71 13.45 -8.12 -36.99
CA PRO A 71 13.34 -9.11 -35.93
C PRO A 71 14.63 -9.91 -35.83
N VAL A 72 15.30 -9.82 -34.66
CA VAL A 72 16.43 -10.69 -34.35
C VAL A 72 15.92 -12.12 -34.40
N ASP A 73 16.53 -12.94 -35.25
CA ASP A 73 16.17 -14.34 -35.41
C ASP A 73 16.58 -15.12 -34.14
N ALA A 74 15.65 -15.20 -33.19
CA ALA A 74 15.85 -15.84 -31.88
C ALA A 74 16.26 -17.32 -31.99
N LEU A 75 15.98 -17.99 -33.11
CA LEU A 75 16.33 -19.39 -33.34
C LEU A 75 17.56 -19.59 -34.25
N ALA A 76 18.20 -18.52 -34.74
CA ALA A 76 19.35 -18.59 -35.64
C ALA A 76 20.51 -19.43 -35.07
N SER A 77 20.69 -19.41 -33.75
CA SER A 77 21.65 -20.23 -33.03
C SER A 77 21.24 -20.36 -31.56
N LEU A 78 21.87 -21.27 -30.84
CA LEU A 78 21.71 -21.36 -29.39
C LEU A 78 22.12 -20.06 -28.68
N ASP A 79 23.15 -19.36 -29.17
CA ASP A 79 23.59 -18.09 -28.58
C ASP A 79 22.57 -16.98 -28.85
N ALA A 80 21.98 -16.93 -30.06
CA ALA A 80 20.86 -16.02 -30.34
C ALA A 80 19.66 -16.28 -29.42
N PHE A 81 19.33 -17.55 -29.17
CA PHE A 81 18.25 -17.91 -28.26
C PHE A 81 18.55 -17.52 -26.81
N ARG A 82 19.81 -17.66 -26.37
CA ARG A 82 20.25 -17.20 -25.04
C ARG A 82 20.11 -15.69 -24.92
N GLU A 83 20.55 -14.92 -25.91
CA GLU A 83 20.42 -13.46 -25.89
C GLU A 83 18.94 -13.02 -25.87
N TYR A 84 18.07 -13.68 -26.66
CA TYR A 84 16.62 -13.47 -26.57
C TYR A 84 16.07 -13.76 -25.16
N MET A 85 16.50 -14.88 -24.54
CA MET A 85 16.05 -15.25 -23.18
C MET A 85 16.64 -14.37 -22.09
N LYS A 86 17.73 -13.63 -22.35
CA LYS A 86 18.29 -12.66 -21.40
C LYS A 86 17.57 -11.32 -21.45
N ASP A 87 16.98 -10.98 -22.58
CA ASP A 87 16.30 -9.71 -22.82
C ASP A 87 14.88 -9.68 -22.20
N GLY A 88 14.34 -8.48 -22.03
CA GLY A 88 12.99 -8.23 -21.51
C GLY A 88 11.88 -8.85 -22.36
N ASN A 89 12.16 -9.18 -23.62
CA ASN A 89 11.28 -9.97 -24.48
C ASN A 89 10.89 -11.33 -23.89
N SER A 90 11.73 -11.90 -23.02
CA SER A 90 11.45 -13.16 -22.32
C SER A 90 10.65 -13.00 -21.03
N SER A 91 10.38 -11.77 -20.56
CA SER A 91 9.65 -11.55 -19.31
C SER A 91 8.24 -12.13 -19.36
N ALA A 92 7.86 -12.85 -18.29
CA ALA A 92 6.51 -13.36 -18.09
C ALA A 92 5.49 -12.25 -17.82
N MET A 93 5.96 -11.08 -17.37
CA MET A 93 5.15 -9.88 -17.21
C MET A 93 5.26 -9.04 -18.48
N GLY A 94 4.17 -8.95 -19.23
CA GLY A 94 4.08 -8.10 -20.40
C GLY A 94 4.12 -6.61 -20.07
N PRO A 95 4.41 -5.76 -21.08
CA PRO A 95 4.46 -4.32 -20.90
C PRO A 95 3.09 -3.77 -20.44
N GLU A 96 3.13 -2.68 -19.68
CA GLU A 96 1.91 -1.95 -19.35
C GLU A 96 1.43 -1.18 -20.59
N LYS A 97 0.11 -1.14 -20.82
CA LYS A 97 -0.45 -0.34 -21.91
C LYS A 97 -0.33 1.15 -21.56
N ALA A 98 -0.19 2.01 -22.56
CA ALA A 98 -0.24 3.45 -22.35
C ALA A 98 -1.53 3.82 -21.60
N LEU A 99 -1.38 4.56 -20.51
CA LEU A 99 -2.50 4.99 -19.70
C LEU A 99 -3.30 6.04 -20.48
N ASP A 100 -4.58 5.77 -20.73
CA ASP A 100 -5.52 6.79 -21.19
C ASP A 100 -5.67 7.84 -20.09
N LEU A 101 -5.37 9.10 -20.39
CA LEU A 101 -5.42 10.22 -19.45
C LEU A 101 -6.71 11.05 -19.56
N SER A 102 -7.59 10.71 -20.50
CA SER A 102 -8.79 11.50 -20.83
C SER A 102 -10.02 11.12 -20.02
N ALA A 103 -10.05 9.95 -19.38
CA ALA A 103 -11.17 9.50 -18.58
C ALA A 103 -11.26 10.28 -17.24
N PRO A 104 -12.44 10.36 -16.60
CA PRO A 104 -12.60 11.02 -15.31
C PRO A 104 -11.93 10.22 -14.17
N LEU A 105 -11.57 10.90 -13.07
CA LEU A 105 -10.92 10.27 -11.90
C LEU A 105 -11.64 9.00 -11.38
N SER A 106 -12.98 8.96 -11.40
CA SER A 106 -13.75 7.81 -10.94
C SER A 106 -13.50 6.54 -11.75
N ASP A 107 -13.00 6.67 -12.98
CA ASP A 107 -12.73 5.56 -13.89
C ASP A 107 -11.37 4.89 -13.64
N TYR A 108 -10.60 5.34 -12.65
CA TYR A 108 -9.30 4.77 -12.30
C TYR A 108 -9.30 4.12 -10.93
N TYR A 109 -8.51 3.05 -10.78
CA TYR A 109 -7.97 2.63 -9.50
C TYR A 109 -6.73 3.47 -9.17
N ILE A 110 -6.56 3.76 -7.87
CA ILE A 110 -5.54 4.69 -7.37
C ILE A 110 -4.75 3.99 -6.28
N SER A 111 -3.43 3.91 -6.44
CA SER A 111 -2.55 3.30 -5.46
C SER A 111 -2.57 4.11 -4.16
N SER A 112 -3.05 3.51 -3.07
CA SER A 112 -3.46 4.24 -1.87
C SER A 112 -2.80 3.71 -0.60
N SER A 113 -2.40 4.62 0.28
CA SER A 113 -1.79 4.35 1.58
C SER A 113 -2.75 4.73 2.72
N HIS A 114 -2.72 3.92 3.78
CA HIS A 114 -3.41 4.13 5.05
C HIS A 114 -2.38 4.46 6.12
N ASN A 115 -2.69 5.45 6.96
CA ASN A 115 -1.83 5.98 8.02
C ASN A 115 -0.36 6.11 7.57
N THR A 116 -0.17 6.83 6.45
CA THR A 116 1.11 6.91 5.72
C THR A 116 2.28 7.36 6.59
N TYR A 117 2.02 8.14 7.62
CA TYR A 117 3.01 8.61 8.58
C TYR A 117 3.65 7.48 9.40
N LEU A 118 2.98 6.34 9.60
CA LEU A 118 3.48 5.25 10.45
C LEU A 118 4.64 4.49 9.81
N THR A 119 5.70 4.29 10.57
CA THR A 119 6.88 3.49 10.17
C THR A 119 6.77 2.02 10.54
N GLY A 120 5.76 1.63 11.35
CA GLY A 120 5.58 0.27 11.83
C GLY A 120 4.14 -0.05 12.23
N ASN A 121 3.93 -0.59 13.42
CA ASN A 121 2.61 -0.97 13.92
C ASN A 121 1.75 0.24 14.34
N GLN A 122 0.44 0.03 14.52
CA GLN A 122 -0.50 1.11 14.80
C GLN A 122 -0.41 1.66 16.24
N LEU A 123 0.22 0.95 17.20
CA LEU A 123 0.08 1.30 18.62
C LEU A 123 1.27 2.07 19.22
N TYR A 124 2.47 1.86 18.70
CA TYR A 124 3.71 2.38 19.32
C TYR A 124 4.85 2.61 18.33
N SER A 125 4.62 2.53 17.02
CA SER A 125 5.66 2.92 16.05
C SER A 125 5.78 4.44 15.94
N ASP A 126 6.86 4.93 15.35
CA ASP A 126 7.05 6.37 15.18
C ASP A 126 6.34 6.87 13.91
N ALA A 127 5.90 8.13 13.93
CA ALA A 127 5.47 8.87 12.75
C ALA A 127 6.66 9.59 12.11
N ALA A 128 6.82 9.49 10.78
CA ALA A 128 7.95 10.12 10.09
C ALA A 128 7.60 10.65 8.69
N SER A 129 8.16 11.81 8.34
CA SER A 129 8.06 12.39 7.00
C SER A 129 8.74 11.52 5.91
N SER A 130 9.74 10.73 6.29
CA SER A 130 10.40 9.76 5.40
C SER A 130 9.46 8.65 4.91
N ALA A 131 8.40 8.32 5.67
CA ALA A 131 7.40 7.35 5.25
C ALA A 131 6.63 7.85 4.01
N TYR A 132 6.29 9.14 3.95
CA TYR A 132 5.69 9.77 2.77
C TYR A 132 6.63 9.72 1.57
N THR A 133 7.89 10.08 1.76
CA THR A 133 8.91 10.02 0.71
C THR A 133 9.01 8.60 0.14
N SER A 134 9.09 7.59 1.01
CA SER A 134 9.19 6.19 0.61
C SER A 134 7.98 5.73 -0.22
N VAL A 135 6.75 5.96 0.25
CA VAL A 135 5.57 5.49 -0.50
C VAL A 135 5.38 6.23 -1.82
N LEU A 136 5.72 7.53 -1.89
CA LEU A 136 5.58 8.34 -3.11
C LEU A 136 6.60 7.92 -4.17
N LEU A 137 7.86 7.65 -3.77
CA LEU A 137 8.88 7.10 -4.67
C LEU A 137 8.54 5.69 -5.18
N ARG A 138 7.79 4.91 -4.38
CA ARG A 138 7.26 3.59 -4.77
C ARG A 138 5.94 3.65 -5.55
N GLY A 139 5.50 4.85 -5.97
CA GLY A 139 4.36 5.05 -6.86
C GLY A 139 2.99 5.15 -6.18
N CYS A 140 2.91 5.32 -4.86
CA CYS A 140 1.64 5.62 -4.18
C CYS A 140 1.10 6.99 -4.61
N ARG A 141 -0.21 7.12 -4.87
CA ARG A 141 -0.90 8.31 -5.39
C ARG A 141 -2.06 8.80 -4.53
N SER A 142 -2.30 8.16 -3.38
CA SER A 142 -3.16 8.68 -2.33
C SER A 142 -2.51 8.43 -0.96
N VAL A 143 -2.20 9.49 -0.22
CA VAL A 143 -1.59 9.41 1.11
C VAL A 143 -2.53 9.97 2.18
N GLU A 144 -2.33 9.57 3.43
CA GLU A 144 -3.15 9.99 4.58
C GLU A 144 -2.31 10.76 5.60
N ILE A 145 -2.89 11.81 6.19
CA ILE A 145 -2.29 12.60 7.26
C ILE A 145 -3.31 12.73 8.39
N ASP A 146 -2.97 12.23 9.57
CA ASP A 146 -3.78 12.31 10.79
C ASP A 146 -3.26 13.45 11.68
N VAL A 147 -3.96 14.58 11.68
CA VAL A 147 -3.46 15.86 12.20
C VAL A 147 -4.13 16.22 13.52
N TRP A 148 -3.30 16.53 14.51
CA TRP A 148 -3.67 16.86 15.89
C TRP A 148 -3.08 18.21 16.29
N ASP A 149 -3.66 18.81 17.33
CA ASP A 149 -3.10 20.03 17.92
C ASP A 149 -1.67 19.77 18.43
N GLY A 150 -0.74 20.64 18.06
CA GLY A 150 0.58 20.71 18.69
C GLY A 150 0.49 21.16 20.15
N GLU A 151 1.50 20.78 20.93
CA GLU A 151 1.67 21.21 22.32
C GLU A 151 2.97 22.02 22.44
N LEU A 152 3.02 22.97 23.37
CA LEU A 152 4.26 23.63 23.77
C LEU A 152 5.10 22.63 24.56
N ASP A 153 6.32 22.35 24.10
CA ASP A 153 7.25 21.50 24.84
C ASP A 153 7.48 22.10 26.23
N SER A 154 6.98 21.43 27.29
CA SER A 154 7.24 21.87 28.67
C SER A 154 8.64 21.50 29.16
N ASP A 155 9.46 20.80 28.36
CA ASP A 155 10.77 20.29 28.76
C ASP A 155 11.82 20.58 27.69
N SER A 156 12.20 21.85 27.55
CA SER A 156 13.47 22.22 26.90
C SER A 156 14.63 22.04 27.88
N GLU A 157 14.95 20.78 28.21
CA GLU A 157 16.27 20.46 28.76
C GLU A 157 17.29 20.64 27.63
N THR A 158 18.01 21.76 27.71
CA THR A 158 19.08 22.17 26.80
C THR A 158 20.09 21.04 26.59
N SER A 159 20.08 20.42 25.41
CA SER A 159 21.17 19.56 24.96
C SER A 159 22.36 20.41 24.51
N SER A 160 23.03 21.02 25.49
CA SER A 160 24.36 21.59 25.27
C SER A 160 25.37 20.45 25.18
N SER A 161 25.95 20.31 23.99
CA SER A 161 27.09 19.46 23.71
C SER A 161 28.26 19.83 24.63
N SER A 162 28.70 18.89 25.46
CA SER A 162 30.06 18.93 26.03
C SER A 162 30.79 17.65 25.68
N SER A 163 31.77 17.80 24.79
CA SER A 163 32.83 16.84 24.54
C SER A 163 33.80 16.89 25.72
N SER A 164 34.14 15.72 26.27
CA SER A 164 35.36 15.57 27.07
C SER A 164 35.84 14.11 26.99
N ASP A 165 37.01 13.97 26.35
CA ASP A 165 37.86 12.79 26.32
C ASP A 165 38.31 12.35 27.71
N SER A 166 38.42 11.04 27.92
CA SER A 166 39.57 10.46 28.64
C SER A 166 39.73 8.96 28.37
N GLU A 167 40.94 8.61 27.97
CA GLU A 167 41.51 7.30 27.66
C GLU A 167 41.58 6.29 28.84
N ARG A 168 41.54 4.98 28.47
CA ARG A 168 42.27 3.78 29.01
C ARG A 168 42.12 3.45 30.53
N GLU A 169 42.11 2.22 31.05
CA GLU A 169 42.87 1.00 30.77
C GLU A 169 42.13 -0.29 31.24
N GLU A 170 42.73 -1.41 30.87
CA GLU A 170 42.42 -2.83 31.11
C GLU A 170 42.19 -3.26 32.58
N GLY A 171 41.48 -4.39 32.73
CA GLY A 171 41.40 -5.13 34.00
C GLY A 171 40.70 -6.48 33.86
N SER A 172 41.49 -7.51 33.58
CA SER A 172 41.11 -8.93 33.50
C SER A 172 40.71 -9.53 34.88
N VAL A 173 40.11 -10.72 34.78
CA VAL A 173 40.08 -11.85 35.74
C VAL A 173 38.74 -12.10 36.45
N GLY A 174 38.21 -13.32 36.25
CA GLY A 174 37.68 -14.08 37.39
C GLY A 174 36.41 -14.89 37.17
N SER A 175 36.55 -16.04 36.53
CA SER A 175 35.63 -17.19 36.54
C SER A 175 34.97 -17.51 37.90
N LYS A 176 33.71 -17.96 37.90
CA LYS A 176 33.33 -19.21 38.58
C LYS A 176 31.95 -19.75 38.17
N LEU A 177 32.01 -20.91 37.54
CA LEU A 177 30.95 -21.89 37.38
C LEU A 177 30.43 -22.39 38.74
N LYS A 178 29.12 -22.66 38.82
CA LYS A 178 28.60 -23.77 39.63
C LYS A 178 27.35 -24.37 39.00
N ALA A 179 27.52 -25.59 38.50
CA ALA A 179 26.47 -26.47 38.05
C ALA A 179 25.72 -27.13 39.23
N LYS A 180 24.42 -27.43 39.06
CA LYS A 180 23.79 -28.62 39.67
C LYS A 180 22.57 -29.11 38.87
N LYS A 181 22.76 -30.31 38.31
CA LYS A 181 21.83 -31.41 37.94
C LYS A 181 20.52 -31.45 38.79
N SER A 182 19.32 -31.57 38.21
CA SER A 182 18.63 -32.69 37.50
C SER A 182 17.61 -33.41 38.40
N GLY A 183 16.35 -33.57 37.96
CA GLY A 183 15.43 -34.57 38.54
C GLY A 183 13.91 -34.31 38.37
N GLN A 184 13.33 -34.98 37.37
CA GLN A 184 11.99 -35.63 37.31
C GLN A 184 10.65 -34.89 37.53
N GLU A 185 9.87 -34.84 36.43
CA GLU A 185 8.55 -35.50 36.21
C GLU A 185 7.42 -35.41 37.28
N LYS A 186 6.31 -34.70 36.98
CA LYS A 186 5.01 -35.23 36.47
C LYS A 186 3.82 -34.27 36.68
N SER A 187 2.98 -34.21 35.65
CA SER A 187 1.52 -33.98 35.55
C SER A 187 0.79 -33.04 36.54
N ALA A 188 0.01 -32.07 36.01
CA ALA A 188 -1.47 -32.14 36.02
C ALA A 188 -2.13 -30.90 35.38
N LYS A 189 -3.33 -31.14 34.84
CA LYS A 189 -4.35 -30.22 34.32
C LYS A 189 -4.60 -28.98 35.19
N GLY A 190 -4.97 -27.87 34.56
CA GLY A 190 -5.65 -26.76 35.24
C GLY A 190 -5.85 -25.52 34.38
N GLN A 191 -7.08 -25.35 33.87
CA GLN A 191 -7.82 -24.11 33.55
C GLN A 191 -7.06 -22.83 33.16
N LYS A 192 -7.36 -22.37 31.93
CA LYS A 192 -7.26 -20.96 31.52
C LYS A 192 -8.33 -20.15 32.26
N GLU A 193 -7.92 -19.24 33.12
CA GLU A 193 -8.75 -18.09 33.53
C GLU A 193 -8.07 -16.78 33.15
N SER A 194 -8.84 -16.01 32.39
CA SER A 194 -8.90 -14.56 32.24
C SER A 194 -8.02 -13.71 33.17
N PHE A 195 -7.03 -13.01 32.61
CA PHE A 195 -6.39 -11.85 33.23
C PHE A 195 -7.17 -10.58 32.85
N SER A 196 -8.25 -10.30 33.57
CA SER A 196 -8.87 -8.97 33.63
C SER A 196 -9.43 -8.75 35.04
N SER A 197 -8.61 -8.19 35.91
CA SER A 197 -9.02 -7.40 37.08
C SER A 197 -7.80 -7.10 37.95
N LYS A 198 -7.20 -5.92 37.77
CA LYS A 198 -6.51 -5.15 38.82
C LYS A 198 -5.96 -3.85 38.24
N LEU A 199 -6.85 -2.88 38.06
CA LEU A 199 -6.45 -1.47 38.12
C LEU A 199 -7.61 -0.57 38.56
N GLU A 200 -8.13 -0.82 39.76
CA GLU A 200 -8.86 0.19 40.53
C GLU A 200 -8.56 -0.03 42.02
N ALA A 201 -7.69 0.80 42.58
CA ALA A 201 -7.70 1.18 43.99
C ALA A 201 -6.54 2.16 44.26
N LYS A 202 -6.82 3.46 44.22
CA LYS A 202 -6.66 4.36 45.38
C LYS A 202 -6.97 5.80 44.99
N LEU A 203 -8.21 6.17 45.27
CA LEU A 203 -8.67 7.54 45.46
C LEU A 203 -8.53 7.95 46.93
N GLY A 204 -8.29 9.25 47.14
CA GLY A 204 -8.55 10.00 48.37
C GLY A 204 -7.34 10.13 49.29
N GLY A 205 -6.80 11.31 49.62
CA GLY A 205 -7.36 12.66 49.67
C GLY A 205 -7.17 13.19 51.10
N VAL A 206 -6.71 14.43 51.31
CA VAL A 206 -6.98 15.26 52.50
C VAL A 206 -6.54 16.71 52.23
N LEU A 207 -7.44 17.64 52.54
CA LEU A 207 -7.30 19.10 52.57
C LEU A 207 -6.40 19.59 53.72
N ARG A 208 -5.58 20.64 53.51
CA ARG A 208 -5.33 21.64 54.57
C ARG A 208 -4.82 23.00 54.08
N ARG A 209 -5.30 24.03 54.77
CA ARG A 209 -5.24 25.49 54.53
C ARG A 209 -3.86 26.16 54.72
N LYS A 210 -3.68 27.25 53.94
CA LYS A 210 -3.02 28.56 54.18
C LYS A 210 -1.89 28.66 55.21
N SER A 211 -0.76 29.22 54.77
CA SER A 211 -0.12 30.36 55.46
C SER A 211 0.69 31.20 54.48
N ALA A 212 0.47 32.51 54.52
CA ALA A 212 1.31 33.51 53.88
C ALA A 212 2.57 33.77 54.72
N LYS A 213 3.70 34.06 54.07
CA LYS A 213 4.73 34.94 54.62
C LYS A 213 5.59 35.54 53.52
N SER A 214 5.79 36.85 53.64
CA SER A 214 6.46 37.76 52.73
C SER A 214 7.99 37.66 52.81
N SER A 215 8.67 37.91 51.71
CA SER A 215 9.96 38.62 51.72
C SER A 215 10.16 39.38 50.41
N GLN A 216 10.22 40.71 50.53
CA GLN A 216 10.77 41.68 49.55
C GLN A 216 12.29 41.43 49.44
N ARG A 217 13.07 41.70 48.38
CA ARG A 217 13.21 42.71 47.29
C ARG A 217 14.48 42.27 46.48
N PRO A 218 14.98 42.96 45.43
CA PRO A 218 14.45 44.08 44.66
C PRO A 218 14.40 43.83 43.13
N SER A 219 13.85 44.84 42.47
CA SER A 219 13.78 45.09 41.03
C SER A 219 15.15 45.15 40.34
N ASP A 220 15.26 44.49 39.19
CA ASP A 220 16.11 44.92 38.09
C ASP A 220 15.27 44.92 36.81
N GLU A 221 15.11 46.11 36.23
CA GLU A 221 14.61 46.33 34.88
C GLU A 221 15.71 45.92 33.89
N GLU A 222 15.54 44.81 33.20
CA GLU A 222 16.30 44.55 31.97
C GLU A 222 15.37 44.06 30.85
N THR A 223 15.21 44.96 29.87
CA THR A 223 15.01 44.68 28.44
C THR A 223 14.04 43.56 28.07
N ALA A 224 12.79 43.95 27.83
CA ALA A 224 11.83 43.18 27.06
C ALA A 224 12.33 43.03 25.60
N THR A 225 13.13 42.00 25.33
CA THR A 225 13.14 41.40 24.00
C THR A 225 11.79 40.73 23.81
N SER A 226 10.98 41.24 22.90
CA SER A 226 9.73 40.62 22.46
C SER A 226 10.04 39.26 21.83
N HIS A 227 10.16 38.22 22.65
CA HIS A 227 9.95 36.86 22.18
C HIS A 227 8.46 36.77 21.82
N MET A 228 8.16 37.04 20.55
CA MET A 228 6.90 36.58 19.98
C MET A 228 6.83 35.08 20.26
N PRO A 229 5.76 34.57 20.91
CA PRO A 229 5.59 33.14 21.08
C PRO A 229 5.66 32.52 19.69
N VAL A 230 6.58 31.58 19.48
CA VAL A 230 6.59 30.78 18.25
C VAL A 230 5.23 30.08 18.20
N PRO A 231 4.41 30.29 17.15
CA PRO A 231 3.12 29.63 17.04
C PRO A 231 3.32 28.12 17.11
N VAL A 232 2.53 27.46 17.97
CA VAL A 232 2.58 26.01 18.12
C VAL A 232 2.04 25.39 16.84
N GLU A 233 2.86 24.58 16.17
CA GLU A 233 2.47 23.99 14.90
C GLU A 233 1.70 22.68 15.08
N PRO A 234 0.77 22.34 14.15
CA PRO A 234 0.08 21.06 14.15
C PRO A 234 1.04 19.88 14.06
N ARG A 235 0.71 18.80 14.76
CA ARG A 235 1.47 17.54 14.77
C ARG A 235 0.71 16.42 14.08
N VAL A 236 1.44 15.42 13.64
CA VAL A 236 0.91 14.21 12.99
C VAL A 236 1.32 13.00 13.77
N LEU A 237 0.34 12.20 14.18
CA LEU A 237 0.49 10.98 14.97
C LEU A 237 -0.78 10.13 14.85
N HIS A 238 -0.71 8.89 15.32
CA HIS A 238 -1.93 8.09 15.46
C HIS A 238 -2.59 8.38 16.81
N GLY A 239 -3.78 8.98 16.77
CA GLY A 239 -4.52 9.40 17.97
C GLY A 239 -4.68 8.32 19.03
N HIS A 240 -4.65 8.72 20.30
CA HIS A 240 -4.89 7.82 21.45
C HIS A 240 -3.92 6.61 21.55
N THR A 241 -2.74 6.69 20.92
CA THR A 241 -1.69 5.66 20.98
C THR A 241 -0.36 6.22 21.50
N LEU A 242 0.66 5.37 21.63
CA LEU A 242 2.01 5.75 22.09
C LEU A 242 2.95 6.14 20.93
N THR A 243 2.38 6.48 19.78
CA THR A 243 3.11 6.89 18.58
C THR A 243 3.78 8.26 18.79
N LYS A 244 5.09 8.37 18.55
CA LYS A 244 5.76 9.68 18.57
C LYS A 244 5.44 10.44 17.28
N GLY A 245 4.97 11.68 17.43
CA GLY A 245 4.57 12.50 16.29
C GLY A 245 5.72 13.19 15.55
N THR A 246 5.42 13.66 14.34
CA THR A 246 6.23 14.60 13.54
C THR A 246 5.41 15.86 13.26
N THR A 247 6.01 16.93 12.76
CA THR A 247 5.25 18.16 12.47
C THR A 247 4.50 18.03 11.14
N PHE A 248 3.33 18.67 11.05
CA PHE A 248 2.57 18.74 9.80
C PHE A 248 3.38 19.39 8.67
N ARG A 249 4.18 20.42 9.00
CA ARG A 249 5.06 21.12 8.06
C ARG A 249 6.12 20.21 7.43
N GLU A 250 6.80 19.37 8.23
CA GLU A 250 7.78 18.42 7.73
C GLU A 250 7.16 17.44 6.73
N ILE A 251 5.94 16.97 7.00
CA ILE A 251 5.20 16.10 6.07
C ILE A 251 4.86 16.85 4.78
N CYS A 252 4.34 18.09 4.87
CA CYS A 252 4.03 18.88 3.69
C CYS A 252 5.27 19.11 2.80
N HIS A 253 6.43 19.37 3.39
CA HIS A 253 7.69 19.51 2.63
C HIS A 253 8.16 18.19 2.03
N ALA A 254 8.09 17.08 2.77
CA ALA A 254 8.42 15.77 2.21
C ALA A 254 7.52 15.41 1.01
N ILE A 255 6.22 15.70 1.11
CA ILE A 255 5.27 15.54 0.01
C ILE A 255 5.64 16.45 -1.17
N ARG A 256 5.90 17.75 -0.93
CA ARG A 256 6.33 18.70 -1.98
C ARG A 256 7.53 18.16 -2.77
N ASP A 257 8.52 17.64 -2.05
CA ASP A 257 9.81 17.26 -2.62
C ASP A 257 9.76 15.90 -3.34
N SER A 258 8.78 15.05 -3.03
CA SER A 258 8.72 13.67 -3.56
C SER A 258 7.47 13.33 -4.38
N ALA A 259 6.40 14.14 -4.29
CA ALA A 259 5.10 13.86 -4.90
C ALA A 259 5.22 13.51 -6.38
N PHE A 260 6.05 14.24 -7.14
CA PHE A 260 6.12 14.10 -8.59
C PHE A 260 7.44 13.52 -9.12
N VAL A 261 8.22 12.86 -8.26
CA VAL A 261 9.51 12.27 -8.65
C VAL A 261 9.30 10.99 -9.47
N ALA A 262 8.44 10.07 -9.01
CA ALA A 262 8.19 8.79 -9.68
C ALA A 262 7.03 8.82 -10.70
N SER A 263 6.26 9.91 -10.71
CA SER A 263 5.04 10.06 -11.52
C SER A 263 4.65 11.53 -11.63
N ASP A 264 4.30 12.01 -12.83
CA ASP A 264 3.77 13.37 -13.04
C ASP A 264 2.24 13.46 -12.83
N LEU A 265 1.58 12.34 -12.54
CA LEU A 265 0.14 12.24 -12.34
C LEU A 265 -0.28 12.73 -10.94
N PRO A 266 -1.54 13.16 -10.76
CA PRO A 266 -2.01 13.77 -9.52
C PRO A 266 -1.79 12.92 -8.26
N LEU A 267 -1.66 13.62 -7.13
CA LEU A 267 -1.59 13.06 -5.79
C LEU A 267 -2.83 13.46 -4.98
N VAL A 268 -3.50 12.50 -4.35
CA VAL A 268 -4.55 12.77 -3.37
C VAL A 268 -3.96 12.77 -1.96
N VAL A 269 -4.21 13.83 -1.18
CA VAL A 269 -3.85 13.92 0.24
C VAL A 269 -5.13 13.88 1.06
N SER A 270 -5.34 12.78 1.77
CA SER A 270 -6.47 12.59 2.69
C SER A 270 -6.13 13.13 4.07
N LEU A 271 -6.86 14.13 4.52
CA LEU A 271 -6.72 14.71 5.85
C LEU A 271 -7.74 14.09 6.81
N GLU A 272 -7.24 13.54 7.91
CA GLU A 272 -8.01 13.26 9.12
C GLU A 272 -7.69 14.35 10.14
N VAL A 273 -8.68 15.14 10.52
CA VAL A 273 -8.45 16.43 11.21
C VAL A 273 -9.07 16.40 12.60
N HIS A 274 -8.21 16.39 13.61
CA HIS A 274 -8.55 16.49 15.03
C HIS A 274 -8.10 17.81 15.67
N ALA A 275 -7.36 18.63 14.91
CA ALA A 275 -6.85 19.93 15.33
C ALA A 275 -7.98 20.98 15.52
N SER A 276 -7.76 21.91 16.44
CA SER A 276 -8.57 23.10 16.68
C SER A 276 -8.65 24.01 15.45
N LEU A 277 -9.65 24.91 15.39
CA LEU A 277 -9.82 25.82 14.25
C LEU A 277 -8.60 26.74 14.00
N GLU A 278 -7.90 27.14 15.05
CA GLU A 278 -6.67 27.94 14.95
C GLU A 278 -5.53 27.13 14.32
N GLN A 279 -5.35 25.88 14.74
CA GLN A 279 -4.36 25.00 14.14
C GLN A 279 -4.76 24.54 12.73
N GLN A 280 -6.05 24.42 12.43
CA GLN A 280 -6.53 24.22 11.06
C GLN A 280 -6.21 25.41 10.15
N GLN A 281 -6.26 26.65 10.65
CA GLN A 281 -5.78 27.81 9.88
C GLN A 281 -4.28 27.69 9.62
N THR A 282 -3.52 27.29 10.63
CA THR A 282 -2.08 27.03 10.48
C THR A 282 -1.79 25.93 9.46
N MET A 283 -2.60 24.85 9.43
CA MET A 283 -2.52 23.82 8.40
C MET A 283 -2.76 24.40 7.00
N VAL A 284 -3.78 25.25 6.83
CA VAL A 284 -4.07 25.91 5.54
C VAL A 284 -2.88 26.75 5.10
N ASP A 285 -2.31 27.56 6.01
CA ASP A 285 -1.17 28.41 5.70
C ASP A 285 0.06 27.59 5.29
N ILE A 286 0.35 26.50 6.01
CA ILE A 286 1.43 25.56 5.69
C ILE A 286 1.22 24.92 4.31
N MET A 287 0.00 24.46 4.00
CA MET A 287 -0.30 23.83 2.71
C MET A 287 -0.18 24.84 1.56
N LEU A 288 -0.68 26.06 1.73
CA LEU A 288 -0.58 27.12 0.74
C LEU A 288 0.88 27.53 0.50
N GLU A 289 1.70 27.56 1.56
CA GLU A 289 3.14 27.82 1.46
C GLU A 289 3.88 26.66 0.78
N ALA A 290 3.69 25.44 1.26
CA ALA A 290 4.46 24.28 0.81
C ALA A 290 4.05 23.79 -0.58
N TRP A 291 2.77 23.94 -0.95
CA TRP A 291 2.20 23.39 -2.19
C TRP A 291 1.72 24.47 -3.16
N GLN A 292 2.24 25.69 -3.03
CA GLN A 292 1.96 26.78 -3.97
C GLN A 292 2.18 26.34 -5.43
N GLY A 293 1.19 26.56 -6.29
CA GLY A 293 1.20 26.14 -7.69
C GLY A 293 1.01 24.63 -7.93
N LEU A 294 1.12 23.80 -6.90
CA LEU A 294 0.81 22.36 -6.95
C LEU A 294 -0.64 22.08 -6.55
N LEU A 295 -1.28 22.95 -5.76
CA LEU A 295 -2.69 22.83 -5.42
C LEU A 295 -3.61 23.03 -6.65
N VAL A 296 -4.79 22.44 -6.58
CA VAL A 296 -5.90 22.73 -7.51
C VAL A 296 -6.54 24.04 -7.08
N GLU A 297 -6.54 25.05 -7.95
CA GLU A 297 -6.92 26.42 -7.59
C GLU A 297 -8.36 26.82 -7.99
N ASP A 298 -9.06 26.04 -8.82
CA ASP A 298 -10.49 26.25 -9.18
C ASP A 298 -11.08 25.00 -9.88
N SER A 299 -12.41 24.85 -9.91
CA SER A 299 -13.10 23.84 -10.74
C SER A 299 -13.66 24.49 -12.01
N PRO A 300 -13.11 24.25 -13.21
CA PRO A 300 -13.64 24.82 -14.45
C PRO A 300 -15.01 24.24 -14.84
N ASP A 301 -15.35 23.04 -14.36
CA ASP A 301 -16.63 22.37 -14.65
C ASP A 301 -17.47 22.19 -13.37
N GLU A 302 -18.73 22.65 -13.40
CA GLU A 302 -19.70 22.60 -12.30
C GLU A 302 -20.10 21.15 -11.93
N GLY A 303 -19.21 20.44 -11.23
CA GLY A 303 -19.53 19.18 -10.54
C GLY A 303 -19.13 17.88 -11.26
N LYS A 304 -18.27 17.94 -12.28
CA LYS A 304 -17.70 16.75 -12.93
C LYS A 304 -16.26 16.49 -12.47
N LEU A 305 -15.90 15.21 -12.34
CA LEU A 305 -14.52 14.83 -12.06
C LEU A 305 -13.65 15.13 -13.29
N PRO A 306 -12.49 15.79 -13.12
CA PRO A 306 -11.60 16.14 -14.22
C PRO A 306 -10.91 14.91 -14.79
N SER A 307 -10.30 15.08 -15.97
CA SER A 307 -9.42 14.07 -16.54
C SER A 307 -8.07 14.01 -15.80
N LEU A 308 -7.34 12.90 -15.92
CA LEU A 308 -5.98 12.83 -15.37
C LEU A 308 -5.02 13.80 -16.06
N ALA A 309 -5.22 14.06 -17.35
CA ALA A 309 -4.39 15.00 -18.11
C ALA A 309 -4.45 16.41 -17.51
N ASP A 310 -5.64 16.86 -17.09
CA ASP A 310 -5.86 18.20 -16.53
C ASP A 310 -5.25 18.37 -15.13
N LEU A 311 -4.97 17.25 -14.45
CA LEU A 311 -4.49 17.22 -13.07
C LEU A 311 -3.01 16.85 -12.95
N LYS A 312 -2.25 16.87 -14.06
CA LYS A 312 -0.82 16.63 -14.00
C LYS A 312 -0.14 17.60 -13.04
N ARG A 313 0.72 17.03 -12.19
CA ARG A 313 1.47 17.73 -11.14
C ARG A 313 0.58 18.50 -10.14
N LYS A 314 -0.65 18.03 -9.93
CA LYS A 314 -1.58 18.61 -8.96
C LYS A 314 -1.76 17.75 -7.70
N ILE A 315 -1.91 18.43 -6.57
CA ILE A 315 -2.24 17.87 -5.27
C ILE A 315 -3.71 18.16 -4.97
N LEU A 316 -4.50 17.12 -4.77
CA LEU A 316 -5.91 17.18 -4.42
C LEU A 316 -6.06 16.95 -2.92
N ILE A 317 -6.77 17.85 -2.23
CA ILE A 317 -7.04 17.71 -0.80
C ILE A 317 -8.37 16.99 -0.59
N LYS A 318 -8.35 15.82 0.03
CA LYS A 318 -9.57 15.18 0.55
C LYS A 318 -9.75 15.61 2.00
N SER A 319 -10.79 16.38 2.28
CA SER A 319 -11.16 16.82 3.62
C SER A 319 -12.68 16.75 3.83
N LYS A 320 -13.11 16.68 5.08
CA LYS A 320 -14.53 16.76 5.44
C LYS A 320 -15.10 18.11 5.00
N CYS A 321 -16.25 18.10 4.35
CA CYS A 321 -16.98 19.32 4.01
C CYS A 321 -18.07 19.63 5.03
N VAL A 322 -18.51 20.89 5.07
CA VAL A 322 -19.63 21.30 5.92
C VAL A 322 -20.93 20.67 5.37
N PRO A 323 -21.73 19.97 6.21
CA PRO A 323 -22.96 19.30 5.76
C PRO A 323 -23.98 20.27 5.14
N PHE A 324 -24.78 19.77 4.19
CA PHE A 324 -25.85 20.53 3.54
C PHE A 324 -27.00 20.92 4.50
N SER A 325 -27.14 20.19 5.61
CA SER A 325 -28.07 20.45 6.70
C SER A 325 -27.43 20.00 8.00
N GLY A 326 -27.50 20.82 9.05
CA GLY A 326 -26.83 20.59 10.35
C GLY A 326 -27.40 19.44 11.19
N GLU A 327 -27.69 18.29 10.60
CA GLU A 327 -28.03 17.07 11.33
C GLU A 327 -26.75 16.41 11.87
N GLU A 328 -26.86 15.92 13.10
CA GLU A 328 -25.73 15.65 14.01
C GLU A 328 -24.85 14.45 13.62
N GLU A 329 -23.53 14.60 13.79
CA GLU A 329 -22.57 13.48 13.81
C GLU A 329 -22.65 12.74 15.15
N LYS A 330 -22.69 11.40 15.13
CA LYS A 330 -22.16 10.57 16.23
C LYS A 330 -20.62 10.60 16.16
N PRO A 331 -19.92 10.73 17.30
CA PRO A 331 -18.46 10.69 17.29
C PRO A 331 -17.96 9.30 16.85
N GLU A 332 -17.01 9.28 15.93
CA GLU A 332 -16.20 8.10 15.64
C GLU A 332 -15.19 7.93 16.78
N GLY A 333 -15.25 6.77 17.43
CA GLY A 333 -14.44 6.41 18.59
C GLY A 333 -15.26 5.55 19.54
N GLU A 334 -15.04 4.24 19.51
CA GLU A 334 -15.67 3.18 20.32
C GLU A 334 -17.07 2.74 19.88
N ASP A 335 -17.14 1.56 19.24
CA ASP A 335 -18.34 0.73 19.30
C ASP A 335 -17.96 -0.64 19.90
N LEU A 336 -18.17 -0.77 21.22
CA LEU A 336 -18.50 -2.02 21.90
C LEU A 336 -19.26 -1.70 23.21
N THR A 337 -20.59 -1.58 23.16
CA THR A 337 -21.56 -2.41 23.94
C THR A 337 -22.97 -1.78 23.94
N PRO A 338 -24.05 -2.60 23.92
CA PRO A 338 -25.42 -2.12 23.75
C PRO A 338 -26.01 -1.68 25.09
N GLN A 339 -26.49 -0.44 25.19
CA GLN A 339 -27.42 -0.06 26.26
C GLN A 339 -28.61 0.77 25.78
N LYS A 340 -29.67 0.61 26.56
CA LYS A 340 -31.08 0.83 26.27
C LYS A 340 -31.46 2.30 26.08
N SER A 341 -32.53 2.46 25.31
CA SER A 341 -33.35 3.65 25.13
C SER A 341 -33.77 4.31 26.44
N ASP A 342 -33.59 5.62 26.53
CA ASP A 342 -34.50 6.52 27.24
C ASP A 342 -34.64 7.83 26.45
N ASP A 343 -35.89 8.12 26.05
CA ASP A 343 -36.32 9.34 25.40
C ASP A 343 -36.20 10.56 26.33
N LYS A 344 -35.68 11.67 25.80
CA LYS A 344 -36.12 13.02 26.19
C LYS A 344 -35.80 14.04 25.11
N SER A 345 -36.87 14.65 24.61
CA SER A 345 -36.89 15.73 23.63
C SER A 345 -36.43 17.06 24.22
N GLY A 346 -35.50 17.72 23.52
CA GLY A 346 -35.10 19.10 23.76
C GLY A 346 -34.50 19.70 22.49
N GLN A 347 -35.02 20.83 22.03
CA GLN A 347 -34.54 21.57 20.85
C GLN A 347 -33.07 21.97 21.04
N GLN A 348 -32.18 21.45 20.20
CA GLN A 348 -30.74 21.74 20.22
C GLN A 348 -30.40 22.89 19.26
N ALA A 349 -29.71 23.90 19.80
CA ALA A 349 -29.04 24.91 18.99
C ALA A 349 -27.91 24.26 18.18
N SER A 350 -27.72 24.68 16.92
CA SER A 350 -26.70 24.13 16.03
C SER A 350 -25.30 24.33 16.60
N LYS A 351 -24.56 23.23 16.81
CA LYS A 351 -23.16 23.26 17.25
C LYS A 351 -22.28 23.90 16.16
N PRO A 352 -21.19 24.59 16.53
CA PRO A 352 -20.24 25.14 15.57
C PRO A 352 -19.58 24.04 14.73
N SER A 353 -19.28 24.33 13.46
CA SER A 353 -18.55 23.41 12.57
C SER A 353 -17.20 23.05 13.18
N LYS A 354 -16.86 21.75 13.17
CA LYS A 354 -15.54 21.26 13.59
C LYS A 354 -14.46 21.49 12.53
N ILE A 355 -14.83 21.83 11.29
CA ILE A 355 -13.91 22.07 10.18
C ILE A 355 -13.98 23.54 9.76
N LEU A 356 -12.81 24.15 9.61
CA LEU A 356 -12.61 25.51 9.13
C LEU A 356 -13.00 25.63 7.65
N ASP A 357 -13.78 26.65 7.31
CA ASP A 357 -14.23 26.88 5.92
C ASP A 357 -13.06 27.00 4.93
N ALA A 358 -11.95 27.63 5.34
CA ALA A 358 -10.75 27.75 4.51
C ALA A 358 -10.15 26.37 4.18
N LEU A 359 -10.15 25.45 5.14
CA LEU A 359 -9.70 24.07 4.95
C LEU A 359 -10.66 23.28 4.06
N ALA A 360 -11.97 23.41 4.29
CA ALA A 360 -12.99 22.75 3.48
C ALA A 360 -12.95 23.20 2.00
N LYS A 361 -12.62 24.47 1.73
CA LYS A 361 -12.50 25.02 0.36
C LYS A 361 -11.35 24.42 -0.44
N LEU A 362 -10.30 23.89 0.21
CA LEU A 362 -9.21 23.20 -0.48
C LEU A 362 -9.67 21.86 -1.09
N ALA A 363 -10.78 21.29 -0.61
CA ALA A 363 -11.36 20.06 -1.14
C ALA A 363 -12.23 20.33 -2.39
N VAL A 364 -11.58 20.56 -3.53
CA VAL A 364 -12.25 20.88 -4.79
C VAL A 364 -13.00 19.66 -5.36
N TYR A 365 -12.28 18.57 -5.64
CA TYR A 365 -12.80 17.35 -6.29
C TYR A 365 -13.00 16.15 -5.36
N THR A 366 -12.62 16.29 -4.10
CA THR A 366 -12.52 15.18 -3.15
C THR A 366 -13.21 15.53 -1.83
N ARG A 367 -14.50 15.89 -1.92
CA ARG A 367 -15.30 16.35 -0.79
C ARG A 367 -15.74 15.17 0.06
N ALA A 368 -15.19 15.02 1.26
CA ALA A 368 -15.52 13.89 2.11
C ALA A 368 -16.81 14.13 2.89
N TYR A 369 -17.70 13.14 2.86
CA TYR A 369 -18.93 13.11 3.64
C TYR A 369 -19.02 11.79 4.42
N HIS A 370 -19.78 11.80 5.52
CA HIS A 370 -20.08 10.58 6.26
C HIS A 370 -21.02 9.69 5.42
N PHE A 371 -20.76 8.39 5.42
CA PHE A 371 -21.60 7.41 4.73
C PHE A 371 -22.53 6.70 5.71
N SER A 372 -23.83 6.74 5.39
CA SER A 372 -24.90 6.03 6.08
C SER A 372 -25.57 5.02 5.15
N HIS A 373 -25.95 5.45 3.94
CA HIS A 373 -26.61 4.63 2.92
C HIS A 373 -26.60 5.33 1.55
N PHE A 374 -26.78 4.60 0.45
CA PHE A 374 -26.68 5.19 -0.89
C PHE A 374 -27.80 6.16 -1.28
N ASP A 375 -28.92 6.19 -0.54
CA ASP A 375 -30.01 7.13 -0.80
C ASP A 375 -29.87 8.50 -0.11
N GLN A 376 -28.79 8.71 0.66
CA GLN A 376 -28.61 9.94 1.45
C GLN A 376 -28.38 11.17 0.54
N PRO A 377 -28.71 12.39 1.01
CA PRO A 377 -28.53 13.60 0.21
C PRO A 377 -27.10 13.79 -0.31
N GLU A 378 -26.09 13.45 0.50
CA GLU A 378 -24.67 13.59 0.16
C GLU A 378 -24.26 12.64 -0.98
N ALA A 379 -24.92 11.50 -1.16
CA ALA A 379 -24.66 10.61 -2.29
C ALA A 379 -25.11 11.20 -3.63
N LYS A 380 -25.89 12.30 -3.60
CA LYS A 380 -26.29 13.08 -4.78
C LYS A 380 -25.43 14.34 -4.95
N ALA A 381 -24.59 14.66 -3.97
CA ALA A 381 -23.69 15.80 -4.06
C ALA A 381 -22.61 15.51 -5.12
N PRO A 382 -22.31 16.45 -6.02
CA PRO A 382 -21.24 16.23 -6.98
C PRO A 382 -19.89 16.12 -6.25
N LEU A 383 -18.99 15.27 -6.77
CA LEU A 383 -17.61 15.14 -6.30
C LEU A 383 -17.48 14.62 -4.85
N HIS A 384 -18.54 14.00 -4.32
CA HIS A 384 -18.50 13.40 -3.00
C HIS A 384 -17.55 12.19 -2.97
N VAL A 385 -16.95 12.00 -1.80
CA VAL A 385 -16.10 10.85 -1.50
C VAL A 385 -16.58 10.22 -0.20
N PHE A 386 -16.93 8.94 -0.25
CA PHE A 386 -17.18 8.15 0.95
C PHE A 386 -15.93 7.38 1.38
N SER A 387 -15.74 7.24 2.68
CA SER A 387 -14.68 6.42 3.27
C SER A 387 -15.31 5.35 4.15
N LEU A 388 -15.08 4.08 3.85
CA LEU A 388 -15.62 2.96 4.60
C LEU A 388 -14.48 2.08 5.11
N SER A 389 -14.60 1.57 6.33
CA SER A 389 -13.74 0.49 6.78
C SER A 389 -13.97 -0.76 5.93
N GLU A 390 -12.98 -1.64 5.87
CA GLU A 390 -13.06 -2.90 5.13
C GLU A 390 -14.31 -3.73 5.50
N LYS A 391 -14.76 -3.66 6.77
CA LYS A 391 -15.93 -4.36 7.30
C LYS A 391 -17.22 -3.69 6.86
N ALA A 392 -17.31 -2.36 7.00
CA ALA A 392 -18.47 -1.59 6.55
C ALA A 392 -18.70 -1.74 5.04
N ALA A 393 -17.64 -1.82 4.24
CA ALA A 393 -17.77 -2.06 2.80
C ALA A 393 -18.22 -3.49 2.46
N ARG A 394 -17.87 -4.50 3.27
CA ARG A 394 -18.44 -5.85 3.15
C ARG A 394 -19.92 -5.87 3.52
N GLU A 395 -20.29 -5.18 4.59
CA GLU A 395 -21.71 -5.02 4.99
C GLU A 395 -22.51 -4.31 3.89
N ALA A 396 -21.98 -3.24 3.31
CA ALA A 396 -22.59 -2.56 2.18
C ALA A 396 -22.72 -3.48 0.95
N HIS A 397 -21.73 -4.33 0.67
CA HIS A 397 -21.82 -5.32 -0.40
C HIS A 397 -22.92 -6.36 -0.17
N VAL A 398 -23.02 -6.89 1.06
CA VAL A 398 -24.04 -7.89 1.41
C VAL A 398 -25.45 -7.29 1.32
N ASN A 399 -25.62 -6.06 1.79
CA ASN A 399 -26.95 -5.45 1.90
C ASN A 399 -27.38 -4.67 0.64
N GLN A 400 -26.43 -4.07 -0.08
CA GLN A 400 -26.67 -3.08 -1.14
C GLN A 400 -25.64 -3.24 -2.29
N ARG A 401 -25.40 -4.48 -2.75
CA ARG A 401 -24.39 -4.83 -3.76
C ARG A 401 -24.39 -3.92 -4.99
N ASP A 402 -25.54 -3.78 -5.64
CA ASP A 402 -25.64 -3.08 -6.92
C ASP A 402 -25.47 -1.57 -6.73
N ALA A 403 -26.03 -1.01 -5.65
CA ALA A 403 -25.85 0.39 -5.31
C ALA A 403 -24.39 0.73 -4.99
N LEU A 404 -23.68 -0.14 -4.26
CA LEU A 404 -22.24 0.00 -4.01
C LEU A 404 -21.43 0.00 -5.31
N PHE A 405 -21.72 -0.94 -6.21
CA PHE A 405 -21.03 -1.03 -7.48
C PHE A 405 -21.29 0.20 -8.35
N GLU A 406 -22.55 0.62 -8.48
CA GLU A 406 -22.94 1.75 -9.32
C GLU A 406 -22.44 3.09 -8.78
N HIS A 407 -22.48 3.29 -7.46
CA HIS A 407 -21.82 4.42 -6.81
C HIS A 407 -20.35 4.50 -7.23
N ASN A 408 -19.63 3.38 -7.17
CA ASN A 408 -18.21 3.34 -7.49
C ASN A 408 -17.90 3.52 -8.98
N ARG A 409 -18.88 3.46 -9.89
CA ARG A 409 -18.65 3.84 -11.29
C ARG A 409 -18.51 5.35 -11.44
N THR A 410 -19.28 6.12 -10.69
CA THR A 410 -19.46 7.57 -10.91
C THR A 410 -18.81 8.44 -9.83
N SER A 411 -18.59 7.88 -8.64
CA SER A 411 -18.12 8.60 -7.46
C SER A 411 -16.96 7.87 -6.78
N LEU A 412 -16.12 8.60 -6.04
CA LEU A 412 -14.93 8.02 -5.41
C LEU A 412 -15.29 7.36 -4.08
N MET A 413 -14.75 6.17 -3.85
CA MET A 413 -14.82 5.49 -2.56
C MET A 413 -13.42 5.12 -2.07
N ARG A 414 -13.15 5.48 -0.81
CA ARG A 414 -11.99 5.05 -0.05
C ARG A 414 -12.34 3.87 0.84
N ILE A 415 -11.54 2.81 0.76
CA ILE A 415 -11.59 1.67 1.67
C ILE A 415 -10.32 1.68 2.51
N TYR A 416 -10.44 1.42 3.82
CA TYR A 416 -9.29 1.38 4.72
C TYR A 416 -9.34 0.18 5.69
N PRO A 417 -8.18 -0.28 6.20
CA PRO A 417 -8.09 -1.38 7.15
C PRO A 417 -8.90 -1.10 8.43
N TYR A 418 -9.58 -2.11 8.98
CA TYR A 418 -10.31 -1.96 10.23
C TYR A 418 -9.37 -1.86 11.44
N ALA A 419 -9.79 -1.11 12.47
CA ALA A 419 -8.96 -0.71 13.61
C ALA A 419 -8.30 -1.86 14.38
N PHE A 420 -8.89 -3.07 14.39
CA PHE A 420 -8.27 -4.23 15.06
C PHE A 420 -7.07 -4.82 14.31
N ARG A 421 -6.70 -4.31 13.13
CA ARG A 421 -5.43 -4.62 12.46
C ARG A 421 -4.24 -3.89 13.10
N VAL A 422 -4.10 -4.03 14.42
CA VAL A 422 -3.10 -3.33 15.24
C VAL A 422 -1.66 -3.63 14.85
N ASN A 423 -1.42 -4.79 14.22
CA ASN A 423 -0.13 -5.19 13.67
C ASN A 423 0.14 -4.62 12.26
N SER A 424 -0.73 -3.74 11.75
CA SER A 424 -0.67 -3.19 10.39
C SER A 424 -0.75 -4.25 9.28
N SER A 425 -1.44 -5.37 9.51
CA SER A 425 -1.85 -6.28 8.43
C SER A 425 -2.76 -5.58 7.44
N ASN A 426 -2.79 -6.06 6.20
CA ASN A 426 -3.62 -5.53 5.14
C ASN A 426 -4.82 -6.41 4.83
N LEU A 427 -5.88 -5.76 4.40
CA LEU A 427 -7.03 -6.39 3.76
C LEU A 427 -6.64 -7.03 2.42
N ASP A 428 -7.48 -7.93 1.89
CA ASP A 428 -7.42 -8.31 0.46
C ASP A 428 -8.00 -7.20 -0.43
N PRO A 429 -7.18 -6.46 -1.20
CA PRO A 429 -7.69 -5.36 -2.01
C PRO A 429 -8.52 -5.82 -3.21
N THR A 430 -8.36 -7.06 -3.68
CA THR A 430 -9.03 -7.54 -4.89
C THR A 430 -10.54 -7.65 -4.70
N PHE A 431 -11.00 -7.91 -3.48
CA PHE A 431 -12.42 -7.88 -3.16
C PHE A 431 -13.01 -6.50 -3.49
N TYR A 432 -12.37 -5.42 -3.02
CA TYR A 432 -12.89 -4.06 -3.16
C TYR A 432 -12.70 -3.49 -4.57
N TRP A 433 -11.60 -3.81 -5.25
CA TRP A 433 -11.44 -3.45 -6.66
C TRP A 433 -12.52 -4.10 -7.54
N ARG A 434 -12.89 -5.36 -7.30
CA ARG A 434 -14.02 -6.00 -8.00
C ARG A 434 -15.39 -5.38 -7.71
N ARG A 435 -15.48 -4.48 -6.72
CA ARG A 435 -16.67 -3.64 -6.47
C ARG A 435 -16.46 -2.20 -6.93
N GLY A 436 -15.41 -1.93 -7.70
CA GLY A 436 -15.13 -0.64 -8.32
C GLY A 436 -14.47 0.40 -7.41
N ALA A 437 -14.19 0.10 -6.14
CA ALA A 437 -13.62 1.09 -5.23
C ALA A 437 -12.22 1.54 -5.70
N GLN A 438 -12.00 2.85 -5.79
CA GLN A 438 -10.82 3.45 -6.40
C GLN A 438 -9.64 3.54 -5.43
N LEU A 439 -9.91 3.97 -4.20
CA LEU A 439 -8.92 4.32 -3.18
C LEU A 439 -8.87 3.21 -2.11
N VAL A 440 -8.38 2.03 -2.48
CA VAL A 440 -8.22 0.91 -1.52
C VAL A 440 -6.89 1.08 -0.79
N ALA A 441 -6.94 1.73 0.38
CA ALA A 441 -5.78 2.12 1.16
C ALA A 441 -5.21 0.94 1.95
N LEU A 442 -3.89 0.78 1.90
CA LEU A 442 -3.15 -0.29 2.57
C LEU A 442 -2.06 0.29 3.49
N ASN A 443 -1.64 -0.48 4.48
CA ASN A 443 -0.46 -0.23 5.31
C ASN A 443 0.81 -0.60 4.51
N TRP A 444 1.49 0.40 3.94
CA TRP A 444 2.63 0.23 3.01
C TRP A 444 3.93 -0.27 3.67
N GLN A 445 4.03 -0.10 4.99
CA GLN A 445 5.12 -0.57 5.82
C GLN A 445 5.09 -2.09 6.05
N ASN A 446 4.01 -2.77 5.67
CA ASN A 446 3.87 -4.23 5.83
C ASN A 446 3.70 -4.93 4.48
N ILE A 447 4.75 -5.61 4.01
CA ILE A 447 4.77 -6.34 2.73
C ILE A 447 4.13 -7.72 2.89
N ASP A 448 2.80 -7.76 2.89
CA ASP A 448 1.99 -8.97 2.97
C ASP A 448 1.23 -9.25 1.66
N LYS A 449 0.20 -10.11 1.71
CA LYS A 449 -0.66 -10.43 0.55
C LYS A 449 -1.23 -9.17 -0.10
N GLY A 450 -1.75 -8.24 0.69
CA GLY A 450 -2.37 -7.02 0.18
C GLY A 450 -1.37 -6.17 -0.59
N MET A 451 -0.17 -5.97 -0.04
CA MET A 451 0.86 -5.19 -0.72
C MET A 451 1.44 -5.85 -1.98
N MET A 452 1.57 -7.18 -2.01
CA MET A 452 1.98 -7.90 -3.23
C MET A 452 0.94 -7.75 -4.35
N LEU A 453 -0.35 -7.83 -4.01
CA LEU A 453 -1.45 -7.59 -4.95
C LEU A 453 -1.49 -6.14 -5.43
N ASN A 454 -1.27 -5.17 -4.53
CA ASN A 454 -1.13 -3.75 -4.87
C ASN A 454 0.03 -3.52 -5.84
N HIS A 455 1.19 -4.14 -5.61
CA HIS A 455 2.30 -4.08 -6.55
C HIS A 455 1.90 -4.63 -7.93
N GLY A 456 1.32 -5.83 -7.99
CA GLY A 456 0.85 -6.41 -9.26
C GLY A 456 -0.23 -5.57 -9.97
N MET A 457 -1.01 -4.79 -9.21
CA MET A 457 -2.03 -3.89 -9.74
C MET A 457 -1.46 -2.62 -10.35
N PHE A 458 -0.37 -2.05 -9.82
CA PHE A 458 0.11 -0.72 -10.19
C PHE A 458 1.52 -0.66 -10.79
N VAL A 459 2.23 -1.80 -10.88
CA VAL A 459 3.58 -1.85 -11.46
C VAL A 459 3.57 -1.34 -12.91
N GLY A 460 4.37 -0.32 -13.21
CA GLY A 460 4.44 0.31 -14.53
C GLY A 460 3.29 1.25 -14.89
N SER A 461 2.32 1.47 -13.99
CA SER A 461 1.16 2.34 -14.24
C SER A 461 1.23 3.69 -13.52
N HIS A 462 2.38 4.02 -12.93
CA HIS A 462 2.60 5.27 -12.18
C HIS A 462 1.58 5.54 -11.07
N GLY A 463 1.04 4.46 -10.47
CA GLY A 463 0.07 4.49 -9.38
C GLY A 463 -1.38 4.75 -9.79
N TRP A 464 -1.66 4.87 -11.09
CA TRP A 464 -3.00 5.06 -11.65
C TRP A 464 -3.29 3.93 -12.62
N ARG A 465 -4.49 3.36 -12.59
CA ARG A 465 -4.88 2.40 -13.62
C ARG A 465 -6.34 2.53 -14.00
N LEU A 466 -6.60 2.65 -15.30
CA LEU A 466 -7.96 2.67 -15.83
C LEU A 466 -8.68 1.36 -15.48
N LYS A 467 -9.92 1.49 -15.01
CA LYS A 467 -10.80 0.37 -14.70
C LYS A 467 -11.14 -0.43 -15.96
N PRO A 468 -11.54 -1.71 -15.86
CA PRO A 468 -12.09 -2.46 -16.98
C PRO A 468 -13.32 -1.74 -17.57
N PRO A 469 -13.66 -1.91 -18.86
CA PRO A 469 -14.78 -1.20 -19.51
C PRO A 469 -16.08 -1.22 -18.68
N GLY A 470 -16.53 -2.39 -18.24
CA GLY A 470 -17.75 -2.56 -17.44
C GLY A 470 -17.73 -1.99 -16.01
N TYR A 471 -16.68 -1.26 -15.62
CA TYR A 471 -16.53 -0.61 -14.31
C TYR A 471 -16.43 0.92 -14.43
N ARG A 472 -16.49 1.45 -15.66
CA ARG A 472 -16.34 2.88 -15.96
C ARG A 472 -17.68 3.59 -15.95
N SER A 473 -17.67 4.87 -15.61
CA SER A 473 -18.82 5.78 -15.65
C SER A 473 -19.40 6.00 -17.05
N SER A 474 -18.56 5.88 -18.08
CA SER A 474 -18.95 6.11 -19.47
C SER A 474 -19.76 4.96 -20.10
N ILE A 475 -19.77 3.79 -19.46
CA ILE A 475 -20.42 2.57 -19.95
C ILE A 475 -21.79 2.41 -19.28
N SER A 476 -22.80 1.99 -20.05
CA SER A 476 -24.17 1.80 -19.55
C SER A 476 -24.19 0.82 -18.36
N PRO A 477 -24.94 1.11 -17.28
CA PRO A 477 -25.12 0.16 -16.17
C PRO A 477 -25.74 -1.18 -16.59
N THR A 478 -26.44 -1.21 -17.72
CA THR A 478 -27.06 -2.42 -18.27
C THR A 478 -26.10 -3.28 -19.10
N GLU A 479 -24.89 -2.79 -19.38
CA GLU A 479 -23.91 -3.51 -20.18
C GLU A 479 -23.29 -4.65 -19.37
N VAL A 480 -23.25 -5.84 -19.96
CA VAL A 480 -22.74 -7.04 -19.30
C VAL A 480 -21.22 -6.95 -19.23
N ILE A 481 -20.66 -7.15 -18.04
CA ILE A 481 -19.22 -7.27 -17.86
C ILE A 481 -18.78 -8.60 -18.47
N GLU A 482 -18.01 -8.54 -19.56
CA GLU A 482 -17.49 -9.74 -20.23
C GLU A 482 -16.49 -10.46 -19.33
N GLY A 483 -16.87 -11.65 -18.86
CA GLY A 483 -15.97 -12.57 -18.17
C GLY A 483 -15.36 -13.58 -19.13
N ARG A 484 -14.11 -13.97 -18.88
CA ARG A 484 -13.40 -15.00 -19.65
C ARG A 484 -13.27 -16.28 -18.85
N ASN A 485 -13.21 -17.41 -19.54
CA ASN A 485 -12.80 -18.66 -18.92
C ASN A 485 -11.29 -18.80 -19.04
N LEU A 486 -10.66 -19.37 -18.02
CA LEU A 486 -9.22 -19.55 -17.94
C LEU A 486 -8.88 -20.97 -17.52
N THR A 487 -8.09 -21.64 -18.34
CA THR A 487 -7.31 -22.82 -17.92
C THR A 487 -5.84 -22.45 -17.92
N LEU A 488 -5.19 -22.58 -16.76
CA LEU A 488 -3.78 -22.20 -16.56
C LEU A 488 -2.95 -23.42 -16.17
N SER A 489 -1.81 -23.59 -16.84
CA SER A 489 -0.76 -24.51 -16.39
C SER A 489 0.61 -23.84 -16.47
N ILE A 490 1.44 -24.10 -15.47
CA ILE A 490 2.78 -23.52 -15.37
C ILE A 490 3.77 -24.64 -15.11
N GLU A 491 4.77 -24.77 -15.97
CA GLU A 491 5.88 -25.67 -15.77
C GLU A 491 7.07 -24.90 -15.19
N ILE A 492 7.59 -25.33 -14.04
CA ILE A 492 8.68 -24.66 -13.33
C ILE A 492 9.98 -25.43 -13.58
N TYR A 493 10.93 -24.82 -14.29
CA TYR A 493 12.19 -25.46 -14.68
C TYR A 493 13.27 -25.28 -13.62
N ALA A 494 13.69 -24.03 -13.38
CA ALA A 494 14.76 -23.69 -12.45
C ALA A 494 14.62 -22.25 -11.97
N ALA A 495 15.31 -21.91 -10.88
CA ALA A 495 15.55 -20.51 -10.50
C ALA A 495 17.04 -20.18 -10.51
N GLN A 496 17.34 -18.90 -10.57
CA GLN A 496 18.69 -18.38 -10.44
C GLN A 496 18.69 -17.15 -9.54
N GLY A 497 19.71 -17.03 -8.68
CA GLY A 497 19.97 -15.82 -7.89
C GLY A 497 18.93 -15.57 -6.80
N LEU A 498 18.28 -16.59 -6.26
CA LEU A 498 17.29 -16.42 -5.18
C LEU A 498 17.95 -15.80 -3.95
N SER A 499 17.33 -14.78 -3.37
CA SER A 499 17.74 -14.23 -2.07
C SER A 499 17.38 -15.21 -0.95
N LEU A 500 18.14 -15.18 0.13
CA LEU A 500 17.81 -15.96 1.33
C LEU A 500 16.66 -15.28 2.08
N PRO A 501 15.84 -16.03 2.84
CA PRO A 501 14.86 -15.42 3.72
C PRO A 501 15.51 -14.44 4.73
N PRO A 502 14.78 -13.42 5.20
CA PRO A 502 15.30 -12.47 6.16
C PRO A 502 15.83 -13.15 7.43
N GLY A 503 17.08 -12.86 7.80
CA GLY A 503 17.76 -13.45 8.95
C GLY A 503 18.61 -14.69 8.63
N ASP A 504 18.47 -15.25 7.43
CA ASP A 504 19.28 -16.39 7.01
C ASP A 504 20.59 -15.96 6.36
N HIS A 505 21.66 -16.68 6.69
CA HIS A 505 23.02 -16.37 6.23
C HIS A 505 23.73 -17.56 5.56
N SER A 506 23.04 -18.70 5.44
CA SER A 506 23.64 -19.95 4.97
C SER A 506 22.83 -20.58 3.86
N GLU A 507 23.44 -20.72 2.69
CA GLU A 507 22.83 -21.39 1.54
C GLU A 507 22.69 -22.91 1.74
N ARG A 508 23.44 -23.50 2.68
CA ARG A 508 23.46 -24.95 2.89
C ARG A 508 22.13 -25.49 3.43
N GLY A 509 21.41 -24.67 4.19
CA GLY A 509 20.10 -25.01 4.75
C GLY A 509 18.93 -24.71 3.81
N PHE A 510 19.16 -23.82 2.83
CA PHE A 510 18.11 -23.26 1.99
C PHE A 510 17.54 -24.30 1.02
N LYS A 511 16.26 -24.62 1.22
CA LYS A 511 15.47 -25.58 0.45
C LYS A 511 14.25 -24.91 -0.19
N PRO A 512 14.47 -24.05 -1.20
CA PRO A 512 13.38 -23.31 -1.80
C PRO A 512 12.38 -24.23 -2.50
N TYR A 513 11.10 -23.87 -2.41
CA TYR A 513 10.04 -24.34 -3.29
C TYR A 513 9.23 -23.17 -3.84
N VAL A 514 8.61 -23.37 -5.01
CA VAL A 514 7.75 -22.37 -5.64
C VAL A 514 6.31 -22.63 -5.27
N ASN A 515 5.63 -21.59 -4.81
CA ASN A 515 4.24 -21.59 -4.40
C ASN A 515 3.49 -20.57 -5.27
N CYS A 516 2.72 -21.09 -6.22
CA CYS A 516 1.92 -20.31 -7.15
C CYS A 516 0.48 -20.23 -6.64
N GLN A 517 -0.07 -19.02 -6.58
CA GLN A 517 -1.41 -18.75 -6.08
C GLN A 517 -2.17 -17.90 -7.10
N LEU A 518 -3.29 -18.42 -7.58
CA LEU A 518 -4.17 -17.73 -8.52
C LEU A 518 -5.30 -17.04 -7.74
N HIS A 519 -5.38 -15.72 -7.88
CA HIS A 519 -6.32 -14.84 -7.22
C HIS A 519 -7.39 -14.39 -8.22
N VAL A 520 -8.55 -15.03 -8.17
CA VAL A 520 -9.69 -14.84 -9.08
C VAL A 520 -10.98 -14.64 -8.28
N GLU A 521 -12.00 -14.07 -8.90
CA GLU A 521 -13.35 -14.10 -8.33
C GLU A 521 -13.97 -15.48 -8.56
N GLU A 522 -14.45 -16.12 -7.50
CA GLU A 522 -15.19 -17.38 -7.63
C GLU A 522 -16.67 -17.07 -7.92
N PRO A 523 -17.23 -17.59 -9.03
CA PRO A 523 -18.66 -17.44 -9.31
C PRO A 523 -19.50 -18.08 -8.18
N GLY A 524 -20.36 -17.28 -7.55
CA GLY A 524 -21.29 -17.77 -6.52
C GLY A 524 -20.69 -17.96 -5.12
N SER A 525 -19.49 -17.45 -4.82
CA SER A 525 -19.00 -17.42 -3.45
C SER A 525 -19.88 -16.49 -2.61
N ASP A 526 -20.66 -17.05 -1.68
CA ASP A 526 -21.40 -16.26 -0.69
C ASP A 526 -20.40 -15.49 0.18
N VAL A 527 -20.50 -14.17 0.17
CA VAL A 527 -19.68 -13.28 1.00
C VAL A 527 -20.31 -13.24 2.39
N ALA A 528 -19.79 -14.04 3.31
CA ALA A 528 -20.16 -13.93 4.72
C ALA A 528 -19.46 -12.74 5.38
N LEU A 529 -20.16 -12.02 6.27
CA LEU A 529 -19.60 -10.86 6.98
C LEU A 529 -18.39 -11.21 7.86
N ASP A 530 -18.37 -12.42 8.41
CA ASP A 530 -17.32 -12.92 9.31
C ASP A 530 -16.29 -13.81 8.60
N GLN A 531 -16.31 -13.85 7.26
CA GLN A 531 -15.33 -14.63 6.51
C GLN A 531 -13.95 -13.99 6.69
N ASP A 532 -12.96 -14.76 7.15
CA ASP A 532 -11.55 -14.35 7.14
C ASP A 532 -11.24 -13.86 5.72
N ASP A 533 -10.78 -12.63 5.57
CA ASP A 533 -10.55 -12.02 4.26
C ASP A 533 -9.31 -12.61 3.56
N GLY A 534 -8.81 -13.73 4.08
CA GLY A 534 -7.64 -14.45 3.64
C GLY A 534 -6.40 -13.59 3.71
N SER A 535 -6.39 -12.53 4.52
CA SER A 535 -5.21 -11.68 4.77
C SER A 535 -4.05 -12.53 5.29
N SER A 536 -4.37 -13.56 6.08
CA SER A 536 -3.43 -14.61 6.44
C SER A 536 -3.11 -15.47 5.20
N ASP A 537 -1.83 -15.77 4.96
CA ASP A 537 -1.40 -16.83 4.04
C ASP A 537 -1.83 -18.24 4.56
N ALA A 538 -2.98 -18.38 5.22
CA ALA A 538 -3.52 -19.65 5.67
C ALA A 538 -4.01 -20.45 4.43
N GLU A 539 -3.05 -21.16 3.85
CA GLU A 539 -3.09 -21.82 2.55
C GLU A 539 -4.04 -23.03 2.50
N LYS A 540 -5.33 -22.78 2.26
CA LYS A 540 -6.27 -23.78 1.71
C LYS A 540 -7.18 -23.15 0.65
N SER A 541 -6.58 -22.59 -0.40
CA SER A 541 -7.31 -22.24 -1.63
C SER A 541 -7.18 -23.37 -2.66
N SER A 542 -8.28 -23.68 -3.35
CA SER A 542 -8.32 -24.57 -4.53
C SER A 542 -7.35 -24.13 -5.64
N TYR A 543 -6.95 -22.86 -5.63
CA TYR A 543 -6.08 -22.20 -6.61
C TYR A 543 -4.63 -22.03 -6.16
N ARG A 544 -4.18 -22.81 -5.16
CA ARG A 544 -2.77 -22.89 -4.78
C ARG A 544 -2.11 -24.14 -5.36
N ARG A 545 -0.93 -23.99 -5.95
CA ARG A 545 -0.07 -25.09 -6.42
C ARG A 545 1.37 -24.88 -5.98
N CYS A 546 2.08 -25.96 -5.68
CA CYS A 546 3.47 -25.88 -5.23
C CYS A 546 4.33 -26.95 -5.90
N THR A 547 5.59 -26.60 -6.14
CA THR A 547 6.61 -27.58 -6.49
C THR A 547 7.08 -28.31 -5.23
N LYS A 548 7.77 -29.44 -5.42
CA LYS A 548 8.67 -29.98 -4.38
C LYS A 548 9.83 -29.01 -4.15
N SER A 549 10.39 -29.04 -2.94
CA SER A 549 11.59 -28.28 -2.58
C SER A 549 12.82 -28.79 -3.35
N SER A 550 13.73 -27.86 -3.62
CA SER A 550 15.06 -28.11 -4.20
C SER A 550 16.11 -27.52 -3.26
N SER A 551 17.34 -27.25 -3.69
CA SER A 551 18.39 -26.77 -2.77
C SER A 551 19.26 -25.66 -3.35
N GLY A 552 19.67 -24.74 -2.47
CA GLY A 552 20.53 -23.62 -2.79
C GLY A 552 19.81 -22.48 -3.53
N ARG A 553 20.56 -21.45 -3.92
CA ARG A 553 20.02 -20.22 -4.54
C ARG A 553 19.78 -20.32 -6.06
N ASN A 554 20.26 -21.40 -6.67
CA ASN A 554 20.06 -21.72 -8.09
C ASN A 554 19.38 -23.09 -8.28
N PRO A 555 18.21 -23.31 -7.65
CA PRO A 555 17.56 -24.61 -7.60
C PRO A 555 17.09 -25.08 -9.00
N ASP A 556 17.25 -26.37 -9.26
CA ASP A 556 16.59 -27.06 -10.36
C ASP A 556 15.28 -27.70 -9.86
N PHE A 557 14.15 -27.30 -10.44
CA PHE A 557 12.82 -27.83 -10.15
C PHE A 557 12.38 -28.90 -11.13
N LYS A 558 13.19 -29.19 -12.16
CA LYS A 558 13.03 -30.33 -13.09
C LYS A 558 11.75 -30.31 -13.92
N GLY A 559 11.27 -29.12 -14.30
CA GLY A 559 10.07 -28.98 -15.15
C GLY A 559 8.80 -29.48 -14.45
N GLN A 560 8.66 -29.19 -13.15
CA GLN A 560 7.45 -29.60 -12.42
C GLN A 560 6.24 -28.81 -12.93
N LYS A 561 5.24 -29.53 -13.45
CA LYS A 561 4.00 -28.94 -13.98
C LYS A 561 2.98 -28.70 -12.86
N LEU A 562 2.51 -27.47 -12.76
CA LEU A 562 1.47 -27.00 -11.85
C LEU A 562 0.20 -26.71 -12.67
N GLU A 563 -0.85 -27.51 -12.49
CA GLU A 563 -2.12 -27.37 -13.22
C GLU A 563 -3.20 -26.80 -12.30
N PHE A 564 -3.82 -25.70 -12.72
CA PHE A 564 -4.90 -25.03 -12.00
C PHE A 564 -6.25 -25.53 -12.53
N PRO A 565 -7.29 -25.56 -11.68
CA PRO A 565 -8.63 -25.86 -12.16
C PRO A 565 -9.11 -24.74 -13.09
N THR A 566 -9.96 -25.08 -14.06
CA THR A 566 -10.56 -24.08 -14.95
C THR A 566 -11.43 -23.12 -14.15
N VAL A 567 -11.21 -21.82 -14.34
CA VAL A 567 -11.98 -20.74 -13.74
C VAL A 567 -12.87 -20.12 -14.81
N THR A 568 -14.08 -19.73 -14.46
CA THR A 568 -15.05 -19.14 -15.41
C THR A 568 -15.43 -17.72 -15.01
N GLY A 569 -15.76 -16.90 -16.00
CA GLY A 569 -16.29 -15.55 -15.77
C GLY A 569 -15.30 -14.56 -15.13
N ILE A 570 -13.99 -14.74 -15.32
CA ILE A 570 -13.00 -13.85 -14.72
C ILE A 570 -12.82 -12.56 -15.52
N VAL A 571 -12.59 -11.45 -14.80
CA VAL A 571 -12.03 -10.21 -15.37
C VAL A 571 -10.52 -10.27 -15.15
N GLU A 572 -9.75 -10.43 -16.23
CA GLU A 572 -8.31 -10.67 -16.15
C GLU A 572 -7.55 -9.51 -15.52
N GLU A 573 -8.01 -8.28 -15.78
CA GLU A 573 -7.48 -7.04 -15.22
C GLU A 573 -7.70 -6.92 -13.70
N LEU A 574 -8.53 -7.78 -13.11
CA LEU A 574 -8.80 -7.86 -11.68
C LEU A 574 -8.46 -9.25 -11.10
N SER A 575 -7.64 -10.01 -11.84
CA SER A 575 -7.19 -11.33 -11.47
C SER A 575 -5.66 -11.40 -11.51
N PHE A 576 -5.07 -12.14 -10.59
CA PHE A 576 -3.62 -12.10 -10.36
C PHE A 576 -3.04 -13.50 -10.16
N LEU A 577 -1.80 -13.68 -10.59
CA LEU A 577 -0.98 -14.83 -10.29
C LEU A 577 0.20 -14.39 -9.42
N ARG A 578 0.27 -14.94 -8.20
CA ARG A 578 1.33 -14.66 -7.24
C ARG A 578 2.28 -15.84 -7.15
N PHE A 579 3.56 -15.60 -7.41
CA PHE A 579 4.65 -16.53 -7.19
C PHE A 579 5.30 -16.22 -5.85
N LYS A 580 5.53 -17.24 -5.03
CA LYS A 580 6.25 -17.11 -3.76
C LYS A 580 7.32 -18.17 -3.68
N ILE A 581 8.53 -17.77 -3.35
CA ILE A 581 9.64 -18.66 -3.05
C ILE A 581 9.72 -18.75 -1.54
N LYS A 582 9.48 -19.95 -1.02
CA LYS A 582 9.50 -20.23 0.42
C LYS A 582 10.59 -21.24 0.73
N ASP A 583 11.19 -21.14 1.90
CA ASP A 583 12.13 -22.13 2.39
C ASP A 583 11.40 -23.25 3.16
N ASP A 584 11.68 -24.50 2.80
CA ASP A 584 11.09 -25.70 3.41
C ASP A 584 11.80 -26.02 4.74
N GLU A 585 11.25 -25.48 5.83
CA GLU A 585 11.80 -25.59 7.18
C GLU A 585 10.83 -26.25 8.16
N LEU A 586 11.35 -26.71 9.30
CA LEU A 586 10.51 -27.26 10.35
C LEU A 586 9.69 -26.13 11.02
N GLY A 587 8.41 -26.04 10.66
CA GLY A 587 7.46 -25.11 11.29
C GLY A 587 6.79 -24.21 10.26
N ARG A 588 7.16 -22.92 10.24
CA ARG A 588 6.64 -21.95 9.27
C ARG A 588 7.70 -21.67 8.24
N ASP A 589 7.37 -21.96 6.99
CA ASP A 589 8.21 -21.68 5.84
C ASP A 589 8.39 -20.15 5.64
N PRO A 590 9.60 -19.61 5.82
CA PRO A 590 9.84 -18.19 5.63
C PRO A 590 9.83 -17.83 4.14
N LEU A 591 9.44 -16.59 3.84
CA LEU A 591 9.41 -16.08 2.46
C LEU A 591 10.79 -15.57 2.07
N ALA A 592 11.31 -16.05 0.95
CA ALA A 592 12.57 -15.60 0.37
C ALA A 592 12.35 -14.50 -0.69
N ALA A 593 11.43 -14.75 -1.61
CA ALA A 593 11.17 -13.87 -2.75
C ALA A 593 9.75 -14.05 -3.27
N TRP A 594 9.25 -13.12 -4.08
CA TRP A 594 7.89 -13.17 -4.63
C TRP A 594 7.75 -12.39 -5.93
N ALA A 595 6.71 -12.70 -6.71
CA ALA A 595 6.25 -11.86 -7.81
C ALA A 595 4.72 -11.89 -7.85
N CYS A 596 4.10 -10.84 -8.37
CA CYS A 596 2.65 -10.79 -8.57
C CYS A 596 2.35 -10.18 -9.94
N ILE A 597 1.74 -10.97 -10.83
CA ILE A 597 1.47 -10.59 -12.21
C ILE A 597 -0.03 -10.62 -12.44
N ARG A 598 -0.57 -9.57 -13.06
CA ARG A 598 -1.98 -9.50 -13.45
C ARG A 598 -2.24 -10.37 -14.68
N LEU A 599 -3.38 -11.05 -14.75
CA LEU A 599 -3.57 -12.12 -15.76
C LEU A 599 -3.68 -11.62 -17.20
N ASP A 600 -4.07 -10.36 -17.40
CA ASP A 600 -4.07 -9.71 -18.72
C ASP A 600 -2.65 -9.33 -19.17
N ARG A 601 -1.69 -9.27 -18.22
CA ARG A 601 -0.26 -9.03 -18.46
C ARG A 601 0.59 -10.30 -18.36
N LEU A 602 0.00 -11.44 -18.00
CA LEU A 602 0.72 -12.71 -17.92
C LEU A 602 0.93 -13.27 -19.34
N ARG A 603 2.18 -13.28 -19.80
CA ARG A 603 2.57 -13.79 -21.12
C ARG A 603 2.75 -15.31 -21.09
N GLU A 604 2.46 -15.95 -22.22
CA GLU A 604 2.54 -17.39 -22.41
C GLU A 604 3.89 -17.83 -22.97
N GLY A 605 4.15 -19.14 -22.97
CA GLY A 605 5.37 -19.77 -23.47
C GLY A 605 6.52 -19.77 -22.47
N TYR A 606 7.74 -19.91 -22.99
CA TYR A 606 8.97 -19.97 -22.19
C TYR A 606 9.40 -18.58 -21.73
N ARG A 607 9.29 -18.32 -20.43
CA ARG A 607 9.43 -16.98 -19.85
C ARG A 607 10.33 -16.96 -18.62
N LEU A 608 10.84 -15.77 -18.32
CA LEU A 608 11.47 -15.44 -17.04
C LEU A 608 10.49 -14.68 -16.14
N VAL A 609 10.25 -15.21 -14.94
CA VAL A 609 9.53 -14.48 -13.87
C VAL A 609 10.58 -13.84 -12.97
N HIS A 610 10.75 -12.52 -13.08
CA HIS A 610 11.61 -11.74 -12.19
C HIS A 610 10.96 -11.61 -10.81
N LEU A 611 11.73 -11.85 -9.76
CA LEU A 611 11.23 -11.87 -8.39
C LEU A 611 11.69 -10.65 -7.63
N HIS A 612 10.86 -10.18 -6.72
CA HIS A 612 11.20 -9.22 -5.68
C HIS A 612 11.70 -9.96 -4.45
N GLU A 613 12.62 -9.35 -3.72
CA GLU A 613 13.00 -9.82 -2.40
C GLU A 613 11.84 -9.69 -1.40
N CYS A 614 11.96 -10.35 -0.24
CA CYS A 614 10.91 -10.35 0.78
C CYS A 614 10.46 -8.94 1.21
N ALA A 615 11.38 -7.97 1.28
CA ALA A 615 11.07 -6.58 1.63
C ALA A 615 10.53 -5.73 0.47
N GLY A 616 10.57 -6.24 -0.77
CA GLY A 616 10.07 -5.55 -1.96
C GLY A 616 10.92 -4.39 -2.48
N GLU A 617 12.08 -4.11 -1.88
CA GLU A 617 12.94 -2.96 -2.24
C GLU A 617 13.81 -3.20 -3.48
N THR A 618 14.08 -4.45 -3.84
CA THR A 618 14.96 -4.85 -4.94
C THR A 618 14.33 -5.99 -5.75
N THR A 619 14.55 -5.98 -7.07
CA THR A 619 14.34 -7.16 -7.91
C THR A 619 15.57 -8.05 -7.80
N GLY A 620 15.38 -9.29 -7.37
CA GLY A 620 16.42 -10.30 -7.19
C GLY A 620 16.39 -11.37 -8.28
N GLY A 621 16.49 -12.63 -7.85
CA GLY A 621 16.50 -13.80 -8.73
C GLY A 621 15.27 -13.94 -9.62
N PHE A 622 15.30 -14.93 -10.50
CA PHE A 622 14.24 -15.19 -11.47
C PHE A 622 13.96 -16.68 -11.63
N LEU A 623 12.76 -17.00 -12.11
CA LEU A 623 12.34 -18.35 -12.47
C LEU A 623 12.28 -18.51 -13.99
N LEU A 624 12.82 -19.60 -14.51
CA LEU A 624 12.52 -20.07 -15.86
C LEU A 624 11.26 -20.94 -15.82
N VAL A 625 10.25 -20.54 -16.57
CA VAL A 625 8.93 -21.19 -16.60
C VAL A 625 8.45 -21.40 -18.03
N ASN A 626 7.53 -22.34 -18.22
CA ASN A 626 6.66 -22.37 -19.40
C ASN A 626 5.21 -22.16 -18.96
N ILE A 627 4.55 -21.11 -19.46
CA ILE A 627 3.19 -20.72 -19.09
C ILE A 627 2.25 -21.06 -20.24
N VAL A 628 1.17 -21.77 -19.97
CA VAL A 628 0.11 -22.04 -20.95
C VAL A 628 -1.21 -21.53 -20.41
N LYS A 629 -1.85 -20.63 -21.15
CA LYS A 629 -3.11 -19.97 -20.84
C LYS A 629 -4.11 -20.31 -21.95
N ARG A 630 -5.15 -21.07 -21.63
CA ARG A 630 -6.22 -21.35 -22.60
C ARG A 630 -7.47 -20.61 -22.20
N GLY A 631 -7.86 -19.65 -23.04
CA GLY A 631 -9.19 -19.03 -23.00
C GLY A 631 -10.17 -19.83 -23.85
N THR A 632 -11.41 -19.97 -23.37
CA THR A 632 -12.56 -20.45 -24.16
C THR A 632 -13.71 -19.49 -24.04
#